data_AF-A0A4U7B917-F1
#
_entry.id   AF-A0A4U7B917-F1
#
_cell.length_a   1.000
_cell.length_b   1.000
_cell.length_c   1.000
_cell.angle_alpha   90.00
_cell.angle_beta   90.00
_cell.angle_gamma   90.00
#
_symmetry.space_group_name_H-M   'P 1'
#
loop_
_entity.id
_entity.type
_entity.pdbx_description
1 polymer ?
#
loop_
_entity_poly.entity_id
_entity_poly.type
_entity_poly.pdbx_seq_one_letter_code
_entity_poly.pdbx_strand_id
1 'polypeptide(L)'
;MWPSIDNQDELLCIARVNSAPQPFVLSMVGQTCQYSPGRRQTMRAWFMNIQLRGTGVPWCHDGTYRYYIPLSTAGVRFPPSVTFFRDPYNVYIKMWNDGKIMAGKYMMSESGTEHFFFSIAVVPVHLHNWEELHTQNIRDEYPEVQFSTWFVAHGRGTLSKTTFANVVFGRVEAQRYEYFGSA
;
A
#
# COMPACT_ATOMS: atom_id res chain seq x y z
N MET A 1 20.75 -23.95 25.19
CA MET A 1 20.53 -24.18 23.74
C MET A 1 19.24 -23.44 23.41
N TRP A 2 19.34 -22.27 22.79
CA TRP A 2 18.18 -21.43 22.46
C TRP A 2 17.50 -22.02 21.22
N PRO A 3 16.16 -22.10 21.14
CA PRO A 3 15.49 -22.61 19.95
C PRO A 3 15.78 -21.69 18.76
N SER A 4 15.95 -22.29 17.58
CA SER A 4 16.27 -21.58 16.34
C SER A 4 15.14 -20.62 15.95
N ILE A 5 15.53 -19.49 15.36
CA ILE A 5 14.68 -18.37 14.93
C ILE A 5 13.99 -18.73 13.60
N ASP A 6 13.40 -19.93 13.49
CA ASP A 6 12.79 -20.40 12.24
C ASP A 6 11.26 -20.42 12.28
N ASN A 7 10.65 -20.09 13.42
CA ASN A 7 9.18 -20.00 13.58
C ASN A 7 8.72 -18.54 13.81
N GLN A 8 9.15 -17.61 12.95
CA GLN A 8 8.69 -16.21 13.04
C GLN A 8 7.20 -16.01 12.72
N ASP A 9 6.54 -17.03 12.15
CA ASP A 9 5.10 -17.05 11.89
C ASP A 9 4.23 -17.25 13.14
N GLU A 10 4.78 -17.67 14.28
CA GLU A 10 4.00 -18.03 15.47
C GLU A 10 3.51 -16.83 16.31
N LEU A 11 3.88 -15.59 15.98
CA LEU A 11 3.56 -14.43 16.84
C LEU A 11 2.94 -13.24 16.12
N LEU A 12 2.65 -13.33 14.82
CA LEU A 12 1.84 -12.31 14.14
C LEU A 12 0.36 -12.56 14.41
N CYS A 13 -0.29 -11.63 15.10
CA CYS A 13 -1.74 -11.62 15.27
C CYS A 13 -2.32 -10.44 14.48
N ILE A 14 -3.31 -10.74 13.65
CA ILE A 14 -4.12 -9.76 12.92
C ILE A 14 -5.54 -9.89 13.44
N ALA A 15 -6.14 -8.78 13.87
CA ALA A 15 -7.52 -8.73 14.29
C ALA A 15 -8.26 -7.62 13.55
N ARG A 16 -9.53 -7.87 13.21
CA ARG A 16 -10.43 -6.82 12.72
C ARG A 16 -10.82 -5.91 13.88
N VAL A 17 -10.88 -4.60 13.62
CA VAL A 17 -11.30 -3.58 14.58
C VAL A 17 -12.41 -2.72 13.99
N ASN A 18 -13.20 -2.06 14.85
CA ASN A 18 -14.29 -1.19 14.41
C ASN A 18 -13.76 0.05 13.66
N SER A 19 -12.64 0.62 14.13
CA SER A 19 -11.99 1.77 13.51
C SER A 19 -10.51 1.83 13.91
N ALA A 20 -9.68 2.45 13.07
CA ALA A 20 -8.35 2.88 13.48
C ALA A 20 -8.44 4.14 14.38
N PRO A 21 -7.46 4.38 15.27
CA PRO A 21 -7.41 5.61 16.08
C PRO A 21 -7.40 6.88 15.24
N GLN A 22 -6.72 6.84 14.09
CA GLN A 22 -6.69 7.92 13.11
C GLN A 22 -6.93 7.31 11.73
N PRO A 23 -8.20 7.15 11.31
CA PRO A 23 -8.50 6.63 9.98
C PRO A 23 -7.90 7.54 8.91
N PHE A 24 -7.64 6.99 7.74
CA PHE A 24 -7.03 7.72 6.63
C PHE A 24 -7.67 7.33 5.31
N VAL A 25 -7.48 8.17 4.31
CA VAL A 25 -7.86 7.92 2.92
C VAL A 25 -6.61 7.94 2.03
N LEU A 26 -6.69 7.22 0.92
CA LEU A 26 -5.63 7.18 -0.08
C LEU A 26 -6.12 7.88 -1.35
N SER A 27 -5.37 8.86 -1.84
CA SER A 27 -5.63 9.51 -3.12
C SER A 27 -4.50 9.18 -4.10
N MET A 28 -4.85 8.83 -5.33
CA MET A 28 -3.91 8.62 -6.44
C MET A 28 -4.29 9.57 -7.57
N VAL A 29 -3.66 10.75 -7.60
CA VAL A 29 -4.06 11.86 -8.48
C VAL A 29 -3.06 12.06 -9.62
N GLY A 30 -3.55 12.28 -10.84
CA GLY A 30 -2.72 12.60 -12.01
C GLY A 30 -1.71 11.49 -12.36
N GLN A 31 -2.15 10.24 -12.38
CA GLN A 31 -1.31 9.09 -12.68
C GLN A 31 -1.17 8.97 -14.19
N THR A 32 0.06 8.94 -14.68
CA THR A 32 0.35 8.98 -16.12
C THR A 32 1.39 7.95 -16.50
N CYS A 33 1.38 7.49 -17.76
CA CYS A 33 2.48 6.69 -18.30
C CYS A 33 3.39 7.62 -19.12
N GLN A 34 4.64 7.79 -18.68
CA GLN A 34 5.59 8.71 -19.31
C GLN A 34 6.95 8.05 -19.53
N TYR A 35 7.72 8.62 -20.45
CA TYR A 35 9.15 8.34 -20.56
C TYR A 35 9.88 8.98 -19.37
N SER A 36 10.46 8.15 -18.51
CA SER A 36 11.35 8.61 -17.44
C SER A 36 12.79 8.69 -17.97
N PRO A 37 13.49 9.82 -17.77
CA PRO A 37 14.90 9.94 -18.13
C PRO A 37 15.75 9.05 -17.19
N GLY A 38 16.13 7.87 -17.67
CA GLY A 38 17.11 7.02 -17.00
C GLY A 38 18.55 7.45 -17.30
N ARG A 39 19.49 7.15 -16.39
CA ARG A 39 20.93 7.50 -16.55
C ARG A 39 21.61 6.88 -17.78
N ARG A 40 20.97 5.93 -18.48
CA ARG A 40 21.51 5.25 -19.68
C ARG A 40 20.48 4.98 -20.77
N GLN A 41 19.18 4.97 -20.45
CA GLN A 41 18.12 4.72 -21.43
C GLN A 41 16.80 5.31 -20.93
N THR A 42 16.04 5.93 -21.84
CA THR A 42 14.69 6.40 -21.57
C THR A 42 13.76 5.20 -21.39
N MET A 43 13.18 5.04 -20.20
CA MET A 43 12.29 3.90 -19.88
C MET A 43 10.86 4.38 -19.66
N ARG A 44 9.87 3.63 -20.15
CA ARG A 44 8.47 3.92 -19.84
C ARG A 44 8.14 3.51 -18.42
N ALA A 45 7.48 4.40 -17.70
CA ALA A 45 7.10 4.16 -16.32
C ALA A 45 5.73 4.78 -16.02
N TRP A 46 5.01 4.13 -15.12
CA TRP A 46 3.93 4.78 -14.38
C TRP A 46 4.52 5.86 -13.50
N PHE A 47 4.05 7.09 -13.69
CA PHE A 47 4.27 8.21 -12.79
C PHE A 47 3.06 8.33 -11.87
N MET A 48 3.30 8.08 -10.58
CA MET A 48 2.24 8.01 -9.58
C MET A 48 2.44 9.05 -8.48
N ASN A 49 1.47 9.94 -8.29
CA ASN A 49 1.36 10.77 -7.09
C ASN A 49 0.40 10.11 -6.10
N ILE A 50 0.92 9.63 -4.99
CA ILE A 50 0.13 8.96 -3.96
C ILE A 50 0.08 9.86 -2.74
N GLN A 51 -1.11 10.10 -2.20
CA GLN A 51 -1.30 10.87 -0.97
C GLN A 51 -2.07 10.03 0.03
N LEU A 52 -1.55 9.93 1.26
CA LEU A 52 -2.26 9.27 2.36
C LEU A 52 -2.62 10.33 3.40
N ARG A 53 -3.91 10.63 3.55
CA ARG A 53 -4.39 11.72 4.40
C ARG A 53 -5.18 11.21 5.59
N GLY A 54 -4.91 11.75 6.78
CA GLY A 54 -5.70 11.43 7.97
C GLY A 54 -7.09 12.06 7.89
N THR A 55 -8.14 11.29 8.16
CA THR A 55 -9.50 11.84 8.23
C THR A 55 -9.72 12.50 9.57
N GLY A 56 -10.14 13.78 9.57
CA GLY A 56 -10.51 14.49 10.80
C GLY A 56 -9.36 14.99 11.67
N VAL A 57 -8.10 14.87 11.24
CA VAL A 57 -6.94 15.39 11.97
C VAL A 57 -6.16 16.37 11.08
N PRO A 58 -6.23 17.70 11.33
CA PRO A 58 -5.58 18.73 10.50
C PRO A 58 -4.04 18.63 10.44
N TRP A 59 -3.45 17.93 11.41
CA TRP A 59 -2.00 17.85 11.61
C TRP A 59 -1.40 16.53 11.11
N CYS A 60 -2.20 15.64 10.54
CA CYS A 60 -1.66 14.44 9.92
C CYS A 60 -0.76 14.87 8.76
N HIS A 61 0.47 14.34 8.71
CA HIS A 61 1.38 14.60 7.61
C HIS A 61 0.79 14.07 6.29
N ASP A 62 0.08 14.94 5.59
CA ASP A 62 -0.51 14.72 4.28
C ASP A 62 0.58 14.87 3.22
N GLY A 63 1.48 13.89 3.14
CA GLY A 63 2.52 13.87 2.12
C GLY A 63 1.99 13.40 0.78
N THR A 64 2.30 14.13 -0.30
CA THR A 64 2.19 13.62 -1.67
C THR A 64 3.51 13.00 -2.07
N TYR A 65 3.49 11.71 -2.37
CA TYR A 65 4.66 10.90 -2.71
C TYR A 65 4.67 10.60 -4.20
N ARG A 66 5.78 10.91 -4.85
CA ARG A 66 6.00 10.62 -6.27
C ARG A 66 6.73 9.30 -6.45
N TYR A 67 6.20 8.43 -7.30
CA TYR A 67 6.80 7.16 -7.66
C TYR A 67 6.91 7.02 -9.17
N TYR A 68 8.00 6.40 -9.59
CA TYR A 68 8.26 6.00 -10.97
C TYR A 68 8.37 4.49 -11.00
N ILE A 69 7.46 3.82 -11.69
CA ILE A 69 7.41 2.35 -11.72
C ILE A 69 7.56 1.92 -13.17
N PRO A 70 8.70 1.33 -13.56
CA PRO A 70 8.92 0.87 -14.93
C PRO A 70 7.80 -0.06 -15.42
N LEU A 71 7.30 0.15 -16.64
CA LEU A 71 6.29 -0.73 -17.25
C LEU A 71 6.78 -2.17 -17.38
N SER A 72 8.10 -2.38 -17.53
CA SER A 72 8.71 -3.71 -17.57
C SER A 72 8.45 -4.53 -16.30
N THR A 73 8.19 -3.86 -15.18
CA THR A 73 7.90 -4.48 -13.88
C THR A 73 6.41 -4.41 -13.55
N ALA A 74 5.78 -3.27 -13.80
CA ALA A 74 4.38 -3.02 -13.45
C ALA A 74 3.37 -3.65 -14.41
N GLY A 75 3.75 -3.86 -15.67
CA GLY A 75 2.82 -4.23 -16.74
C GLY A 75 1.90 -3.08 -17.15
N VAL A 76 0.80 -3.45 -17.82
CA VAL A 76 -0.11 -2.53 -18.52
C VAL A 76 -1.40 -2.21 -17.75
N ARG A 77 -1.54 -2.73 -16.53
CA ARG A 77 -2.72 -2.56 -15.67
C ARG A 77 -2.51 -1.43 -14.68
N PHE A 78 -3.59 -0.71 -14.37
CA PHE A 78 -3.64 0.30 -13.32
C PHE A 78 -4.74 -0.02 -12.29
N PRO A 79 -4.47 -0.03 -10.97
CA PRO A 79 -3.15 0.19 -10.36
C PRO A 79 -2.16 -0.95 -10.69
N PRO A 80 -0.85 -0.66 -10.73
CA PRO A 80 0.16 -1.68 -10.93
C PRO A 80 0.39 -2.51 -9.67
N SER A 81 0.97 -3.71 -9.82
CA SER A 81 1.43 -4.50 -8.67
C SER A 81 2.73 -3.91 -8.12
N VAL A 82 2.69 -3.32 -6.93
CA VAL A 82 3.83 -2.61 -6.34
C VAL A 82 3.67 -2.46 -4.83
N THR A 83 4.81 -2.38 -4.13
CA THR A 83 4.88 -2.11 -2.70
C THR A 83 5.66 -0.83 -2.44
N PHE A 84 5.12 0.04 -1.59
CA PHE A 84 5.75 1.29 -1.18
C PHE A 84 5.90 1.33 0.34
N PHE A 85 7.15 1.43 0.79
CA PHE A 85 7.47 1.62 2.20
C PHE A 85 8.21 2.92 2.40
N ARG A 86 7.69 3.76 3.29
CA ARG A 86 8.19 5.10 3.59
C ARG A 86 8.27 5.28 5.09
N ASP A 87 9.24 4.60 5.71
CA ASP A 87 9.46 4.60 7.16
C ASP A 87 9.47 6.00 7.80
N PRO A 88 10.18 7.02 7.26
CA PRO A 88 10.19 8.35 7.87
C PRO A 88 8.82 9.02 7.93
N TYR A 89 7.89 8.58 7.08
CA TYR A 89 6.54 9.12 6.99
C TYR A 89 5.48 8.16 7.54
N ASN A 90 5.89 6.98 8.04
CA ASN A 90 5.00 5.98 8.58
C ASN A 90 3.88 5.59 7.58
N VAL A 91 4.25 5.37 6.31
CA VAL A 91 3.33 4.99 5.22
C VAL A 91 3.79 3.68 4.59
N TYR A 92 2.89 2.69 4.58
CA TYR A 92 3.11 1.37 4.01
C TYR A 92 1.94 1.04 3.10
N ILE A 93 2.19 0.83 1.81
CA ILE A 93 1.15 0.61 0.81
C ILE A 93 1.56 -0.58 -0.05
N LYS A 94 0.60 -1.45 -0.35
CA LYS A 94 0.75 -2.50 -1.35
C LYS A 94 -0.44 -2.47 -2.29
N MET A 95 -0.16 -2.52 -3.57
CA MET A 95 -1.14 -2.57 -4.63
C MET A 95 -0.95 -3.86 -5.41
N TRP A 96 -2.06 -4.42 -5.89
CA TRP A 96 -2.06 -5.56 -6.78
C TRP A 96 -2.74 -5.20 -8.10
N ASN A 97 -2.36 -5.92 -9.15
CA ASN A 97 -2.87 -5.72 -10.51
C ASN A 97 -4.34 -6.13 -10.71
N ASP A 98 -4.98 -6.67 -9.66
CA ASP A 98 -6.40 -7.02 -9.61
C ASP A 98 -7.23 -5.96 -8.87
N GLY A 99 -6.66 -4.77 -8.64
CA GLY A 99 -7.36 -3.61 -8.08
C GLY A 99 -7.37 -3.59 -6.56
N LYS A 100 -6.80 -4.59 -5.89
CA LYS A 100 -6.65 -4.57 -4.44
C LYS A 100 -5.59 -3.55 -4.04
N ILE A 101 -5.88 -2.80 -2.98
CA ILE A 101 -4.95 -1.86 -2.37
C ILE A 101 -5.02 -2.04 -0.86
N MET A 102 -3.87 -2.25 -0.25
CA MET A 102 -3.69 -2.29 1.18
C MET A 102 -2.83 -1.10 1.58
N ALA A 103 -3.26 -0.38 2.62
CA ALA A 103 -2.50 0.73 3.17
C ALA A 103 -2.51 0.64 4.70
N GLY A 104 -1.38 0.97 5.32
CA GLY A 104 -1.21 0.90 6.76
C GLY A 104 -0.24 1.94 7.29
N LYS A 105 -0.38 2.21 8.59
CA LYS A 105 0.47 3.09 9.40
C LYS A 105 0.57 2.54 10.81
N TYR A 106 1.67 2.83 11.50
CA TYR A 106 1.77 2.63 12.93
C TYR A 106 1.02 3.74 13.67
N MET A 107 0.20 3.38 14.66
CA MET A 107 -0.56 4.35 15.45
C MET A 107 -0.55 3.94 16.92
N MET A 108 -0.64 4.92 17.81
CA MET A 108 -0.83 4.67 19.23
C MET A 108 -2.29 4.30 19.50
N SER A 109 -2.51 3.19 20.22
CA SER A 109 -3.81 2.85 20.80
C SER A 109 -4.15 3.76 21.98
N GLU A 110 -5.38 3.65 22.48
CA GLU A 110 -5.82 4.32 23.72
C GLU A 110 -4.97 3.94 24.94
N SER A 111 -4.41 2.71 24.96
CA SER A 111 -3.50 2.25 26.02
C SER A 111 -2.07 2.80 25.88
N GLY A 112 -1.81 3.66 24.89
CA GLY A 112 -0.46 4.19 24.62
C GLY A 112 0.49 3.15 24.05
N THR A 113 -0.02 2.09 23.41
CA THR A 113 0.80 1.07 22.75
C THR A 113 0.77 1.30 21.24
N GLU A 114 1.94 1.26 20.59
CA GLU A 114 2.02 1.40 19.14
C GLU A 114 1.62 0.08 18.46
N HIS A 115 0.68 0.13 17.53
CA HIS A 115 0.29 -1.01 16.71
C HIS A 115 0.29 -0.63 15.23
N PHE A 116 0.39 -1.64 14.36
CA PHE A 116 0.25 -1.43 12.93
C PHE A 116 -1.22 -1.54 12.54
N PHE A 117 -1.84 -0.40 12.21
CA PHE A 117 -3.21 -0.35 11.70
C PHE A 117 -3.18 -0.32 10.19
N PHE A 118 -4.04 -1.11 9.56
CA PHE A 118 -4.15 -1.12 8.11
C PHE A 118 -5.58 -1.35 7.67
N SER A 119 -5.83 -1.03 6.41
CA SER A 119 -7.08 -1.33 5.73
C SER A 119 -6.80 -1.78 4.31
N ILE A 120 -7.83 -2.35 3.71
CA ILE A 120 -7.85 -2.92 2.39
C ILE A 120 -9.04 -2.32 1.64
N ALA A 121 -8.81 -1.92 0.40
CA ALA A 121 -9.82 -1.47 -0.53
C ALA A 121 -9.67 -2.20 -1.86
N VAL A 122 -10.75 -2.24 -2.63
CA VAL A 122 -10.74 -2.72 -4.02
C VAL A 122 -11.16 -1.54 -4.91
N VAL A 123 -10.32 -1.22 -5.89
CA VAL A 123 -10.59 -0.20 -6.90
C VAL A 123 -10.81 -0.86 -8.27
N PRO A 124 -11.47 -0.18 -9.22
CA PRO A 124 -11.51 -0.62 -10.61
C PRO A 124 -10.11 -0.88 -11.16
N VAL A 125 -9.99 -1.81 -12.11
CA VAL A 125 -8.73 -2.04 -12.84
C VAL A 125 -8.88 -1.52 -14.25
N HIS A 126 -7.98 -0.63 -14.65
CA HIS A 126 -7.89 -0.18 -16.03
C HIS A 126 -6.81 -0.98 -16.75
N LEU A 127 -7.18 -1.57 -17.89
CA LEU A 127 -6.27 -2.32 -18.74
C LEU A 127 -5.96 -1.47 -19.97
N HIS A 128 -4.70 -1.06 -20.10
CA HIS A 128 -4.26 -0.23 -21.22
C HIS A 128 -3.63 -1.07 -22.32
N ASN A 129 -3.80 -0.65 -23.56
CA ASN A 129 -3.13 -1.24 -24.70
C ASN A 129 -1.75 -0.58 -24.95
N TRP A 130 -0.93 -1.20 -25.81
CA TRP A 130 0.43 -0.70 -26.07
C TRP A 130 0.46 0.66 -26.77
N GLU A 131 -0.57 1.00 -27.55
CA GLU A 131 -0.67 2.27 -28.26
C GLU A 131 -0.97 3.42 -27.29
N GLU A 132 -1.91 3.23 -26.36
CA GLU A 132 -2.19 4.17 -25.27
C GLU A 132 -0.94 4.42 -24.41
N LEU A 133 -0.20 3.36 -24.09
CA LEU A 133 1.05 3.45 -23.32
C LEU A 133 2.18 4.13 -24.12
N HIS A 134 2.16 4.04 -25.45
CA HIS A 134 3.14 4.68 -26.33
C HIS A 134 2.86 6.17 -26.50
N THR A 135 1.60 6.52 -26.72
CA THR A 135 1.14 7.90 -26.97
C THR A 135 1.15 8.77 -25.71
N GLN A 136 1.37 8.18 -24.53
CA GLN A 136 1.37 8.86 -23.23
C GLN A 136 0.04 9.55 -22.89
N ASN A 137 -1.04 9.17 -23.57
CA ASN A 137 -2.36 9.76 -23.39
C ASN A 137 -3.18 9.04 -22.29
N ILE A 138 -2.50 8.54 -21.25
CA ILE A 138 -3.15 7.87 -20.12
C ILE A 138 -3.18 8.82 -18.94
N ARG A 139 -4.38 9.03 -18.41
CA ARG A 139 -4.63 9.74 -17.14
C ARG A 139 -5.58 8.91 -16.31
N ASP A 140 -5.02 8.12 -15.40
CA ASP A 140 -5.79 7.39 -14.42
C ASP A 140 -5.80 8.15 -13.10
N GLU A 141 -6.95 8.16 -12.44
CA GLU A 141 -7.11 8.85 -11.17
C GLU A 141 -8.04 8.06 -10.25
N TYR A 142 -7.65 7.96 -8.99
CA TYR A 142 -8.53 7.57 -7.90
C TYR A 142 -8.53 8.71 -6.89
N PRO A 143 -9.50 9.65 -6.99
CA PRO A 143 -9.48 10.87 -6.21
C PRO A 143 -9.51 10.60 -4.71
N GLU A 144 -10.29 9.59 -4.27
CA GLU A 144 -10.31 9.15 -2.88
C GLU A 144 -10.70 7.66 -2.78
N VAL A 145 -9.75 6.83 -2.36
CA VAL A 145 -9.95 5.43 -2.01
C VAL A 145 -10.32 5.38 -0.52
N GLN A 146 -11.59 5.05 -0.27
CA GLN A 146 -12.14 4.90 1.07
C GLN A 146 -11.80 3.53 1.65
N PHE A 147 -11.38 3.54 2.90
CA PHE A 147 -11.04 2.35 3.67
C PHE A 147 -12.15 2.07 4.69
N SER A 148 -12.95 1.02 4.45
CA SER A 148 -14.14 0.71 5.25
C SER A 148 -13.89 -0.35 6.32
N THR A 149 -12.90 -1.22 6.13
CA THR A 149 -12.61 -2.33 7.05
C THR A 149 -11.21 -2.18 7.61
N TRP A 150 -11.12 -2.02 8.93
CA TRP A 150 -9.86 -1.79 9.63
C TRP A 150 -9.37 -3.03 10.33
N PHE A 151 -8.06 -3.20 10.32
CA PHE A 151 -7.35 -4.26 11.00
C PHE A 151 -6.21 -3.69 11.83
N VAL A 152 -5.89 -4.39 12.92
CA VAL A 152 -4.72 -4.14 13.74
C VAL A 152 -3.84 -5.38 13.69
N ALA A 153 -2.55 -5.17 13.44
CA ALA A 153 -1.53 -6.18 13.53
C ALA A 153 -0.58 -5.87 14.68
N HIS A 154 -0.25 -6.91 15.44
CA HIS A 154 0.79 -6.88 16.45
C HIS A 154 1.59 -8.17 16.40
N GLY A 155 2.86 -8.10 16.80
CA GLY A 155 3.67 -9.28 16.98
C GLY A 155 4.84 -9.03 17.91
N ARG A 156 5.43 -10.12 18.40
CA ARG A 156 6.62 -10.04 19.24
C ARG A 156 7.85 -9.98 18.35
N GLY A 157 8.67 -8.94 18.51
CA GLY A 157 9.95 -8.92 17.82
C GLY A 157 10.68 -7.59 17.87
N THR A 158 11.95 -7.65 17.47
CA THR A 158 12.86 -6.52 17.26
C THR A 158 12.91 -6.09 15.79
N LEU A 159 11.95 -6.54 14.97
CA LEU A 159 11.89 -6.23 13.54
C LEU A 159 11.71 -4.72 13.33
N SER A 160 12.29 -4.21 12.24
CA SER A 160 11.99 -2.85 11.79
C SER A 160 10.53 -2.74 11.35
N LYS A 161 10.00 -1.51 11.38
CA LYS A 161 8.62 -1.23 10.96
C LYS A 161 8.35 -1.68 9.52
N THR A 162 9.26 -1.39 8.59
CA THR A 162 9.19 -1.89 7.20
C THR A 162 9.11 -3.41 7.14
N THR A 163 10.01 -4.12 7.84
CA THR A 163 10.02 -5.58 7.78
C THR A 163 8.72 -6.16 8.34
N PHE A 164 8.24 -5.65 9.47
CA PHE A 164 6.98 -6.11 10.05
C PHE A 164 5.78 -5.82 9.14
N ALA A 165 5.67 -4.61 8.58
CA ALA A 165 4.62 -4.27 7.63
C ALA A 165 4.64 -5.20 6.40
N ASN A 166 5.83 -5.53 5.90
CA ASN A 166 5.98 -6.48 4.78
C ASN A 166 5.51 -7.90 5.14
N VAL A 167 5.80 -8.37 6.37
CA VAL A 167 5.29 -9.66 6.88
C VAL A 167 3.77 -9.65 6.97
N VAL A 168 3.16 -8.57 7.50
CA VAL A 168 1.71 -8.39 7.55
C VAL A 168 1.10 -8.47 6.14
N PHE A 169 1.70 -7.78 5.18
CA PHE A 169 1.23 -7.77 3.79
C PHE A 169 1.34 -9.15 3.14
N GLY A 170 2.41 -9.90 3.41
CA GLY A 170 2.57 -11.28 2.97
C GLY A 170 1.52 -12.22 3.57
N ARG A 171 1.21 -12.07 4.86
CA ARG A 171 0.19 -12.89 5.53
C ARG A 171 -1.21 -12.66 4.96
N VAL A 172 -1.61 -11.40 4.78
CA VAL A 172 -2.90 -11.03 4.17
C VAL A 172 -2.99 -11.53 2.73
N GLU A 173 -1.88 -11.48 1.99
CA GLU A 173 -1.80 -12.02 0.63
C GLU A 173 -1.95 -13.55 0.58
N ALA A 174 -1.39 -14.28 1.54
CA ALA A 174 -1.53 -15.73 1.61
C ALA A 174 -2.97 -16.15 1.99
N GLN A 175 -3.65 -15.34 2.81
CA GLN A 175 -4.99 -15.60 3.34
C GLN A 175 -6.09 -14.81 2.62
N ARG A 176 -5.92 -14.51 1.33
CA ARG A 176 -6.81 -13.59 0.57
C ARG A 176 -8.31 -13.83 0.77
N TYR A 177 -8.76 -15.09 0.81
CA TYR A 177 -10.19 -15.38 0.96
C TYR A 177 -10.80 -14.86 2.27
N GLU A 178 -10.00 -14.76 3.35
CA GLU A 178 -10.47 -14.31 4.67
C GLU A 178 -10.60 -12.79 4.74
N TYR A 179 -9.72 -12.04 4.05
CA TYR A 179 -9.63 -10.58 4.19
C TYR A 179 -10.35 -9.81 3.08
N PHE A 180 -10.50 -10.41 1.90
CA PHE A 180 -11.13 -9.76 0.75
C PHE A 180 -12.61 -10.13 0.55
N GLY A 181 -13.12 -11.13 1.30
CA GLY A 181 -14.43 -11.72 1.07
C GLY A 181 -14.45 -12.57 -0.21
N SER A 182 -15.41 -13.50 -0.31
CA SER A 182 -15.71 -14.16 -1.59
C SER A 182 -16.28 -13.10 -2.53
N ALA A 183 -15.54 -12.78 -3.60
CA ALA A 183 -16.01 -11.95 -4.69
C ALA A 183 -17.23 -12.58 -5.38
#